data_AF-A0A9Y2EUI7-F1
#
_entry.id   AF-A0A9Y2EUI7-F1
#
_cell.length_a   1.000
_cell.length_b   1.000
_cell.length_c   1.000
_cell.angle_alpha   90.00
_cell.angle_beta   90.00
_cell.angle_gamma   90.00
#
_symmetry.space_group_name_H-M   'P 1'
#
loop_
_entity.id
_entity.type
_entity.pdbx_description
1 polymer ?
#
loop_
_entity_poly.entity_id
_entity_poly.type
_entity_poly.pdbx_seq_one_letter_code
_entity_poly.pdbx_strand_id
1 'polypeptide(L)'
;MASSPPPGLHPALSTHQGFALLEEAGAVRNLLRDSVEVIRTLRFVSLHGDGVFMLGSIGVEKAMKVMLGCNEIEASGSWPSKATLRYDWGHDIQKMSQLLNTAIERGQARSTHTGYAETLADRISGSTTLPLLFATFARYGKSGRFHHLGILATNEPGSDESPSEYWERVEFHVRSTEPELAEVPYGDNQALDEYEVRLRDRIADELEAWWYCVHRLGVQGCFGDLGRKIGWEIWEPGRPEPPIVRN
;
A
#
# COMPACT_ATOMS: atom_id res chain seq x y z
N MET A 1 -13.85 36.83 26.58
CA MET A 1 -12.58 36.10 26.35
C MET A 1 -12.83 35.13 25.21
N ALA A 2 -12.28 35.40 24.02
CA ALA A 2 -12.40 34.46 22.91
C ALA A 2 -11.56 33.23 23.24
N SER A 3 -12.20 32.07 23.35
CA SER A 3 -11.52 30.78 23.46
C SER A 3 -10.65 30.60 22.22
N SER A 4 -9.34 30.40 22.41
CA SER A 4 -8.45 30.00 21.32
C SER A 4 -9.10 28.82 20.58
N PRO A 5 -9.15 28.85 19.22
CA PRO A 5 -9.62 27.69 18.48
C PRO A 5 -8.83 26.47 18.92
N PRO A 6 -9.46 25.28 18.99
CA PRO A 6 -8.74 24.06 19.35
C PRO A 6 -7.51 23.93 18.44
N PRO A 7 -6.34 23.55 19.00
CA PRO A 7 -5.13 23.47 18.20
C PRO A 7 -5.39 22.55 17.00
N GLY A 8 -5.20 23.08 15.79
CA GLY A 8 -5.32 22.31 14.56
C GLY A 8 -4.31 21.17 14.54
N LEU A 9 -4.55 20.19 13.66
CA LEU A 9 -3.74 18.96 13.58
C LEU A 9 -2.23 19.24 13.42
N HIS A 10 -1.86 20.29 12.69
CA HIS A 10 -0.49 20.78 12.52
C HIS A 10 -0.51 22.26 12.09
N PRO A 11 0.43 23.13 12.52
CA PRO A 11 0.41 24.56 12.19
C PRO A 11 0.54 24.88 10.68
N ALA A 12 1.12 23.97 9.90
CA ALA A 12 1.19 24.08 8.43
C ALA A 12 -0.14 23.79 7.71
N LEU A 13 -1.16 23.34 8.44
CA LEU A 13 -2.47 23.00 7.88
C LEU A 13 -3.53 23.96 8.39
N SER A 14 -4.40 24.41 7.47
CA SER A 14 -5.68 24.98 7.88
C SER A 14 -6.54 23.91 8.56
N THR A 15 -7.52 24.35 9.36
CA THR A 15 -8.50 23.44 9.99
C THR A 15 -9.19 22.53 8.98
N HIS A 16 -9.56 23.06 7.80
CA HIS A 16 -10.18 22.28 6.73
C HIS A 16 -9.24 21.20 6.17
N GLN A 17 -7.96 21.53 5.95
CA GLN A 17 -6.98 20.52 5.51
C GLN A 17 -6.75 19.46 6.58
N GLY A 18 -6.74 19.85 7.87
CA GLY A 18 -6.63 18.92 8.98
C GLY A 18 -7.76 17.88 9.00
N PHE A 19 -9.02 18.31 8.86
CA PHE A 19 -10.15 17.39 8.77
C PHE A 19 -10.09 16.50 7.52
N ALA A 20 -9.79 17.08 6.35
CA ALA A 20 -9.65 16.31 5.12
C ALA A 20 -8.56 15.22 5.24
N LEU A 21 -7.45 15.52 5.91
CA LEU A 21 -6.38 14.55 6.14
C LEU A 21 -6.81 13.41 7.08
N LEU A 22 -7.61 13.68 8.11
CA LEU A 22 -8.16 12.63 8.98
C LEU A 22 -9.14 11.71 8.24
N GLU A 23 -10.00 12.28 7.40
CA GLU A 23 -10.90 11.50 6.53
C GLU A 23 -10.10 10.61 5.56
N GLU A 24 -9.05 11.17 4.95
CA GLU A 24 -8.16 10.42 4.07
C GLU A 24 -7.40 9.30 4.82
N ALA A 25 -6.94 9.55 6.04
CA ALA A 25 -6.31 8.53 6.87
C ALA A 25 -7.29 7.41 7.26
N GLY A 26 -8.54 7.76 7.59
CA GLY A 26 -9.61 6.79 7.83
C GLY A 26 -9.94 5.96 6.57
N ALA A 27 -9.95 6.61 5.40
CA ALA A 27 -10.12 5.92 4.12
C ALA A 27 -8.96 4.95 3.83
N VAL A 28 -7.71 5.34 4.08
CA VAL A 28 -6.54 4.46 3.97
C VAL A 28 -6.72 3.20 4.82
N ARG A 29 -7.06 3.37 6.09
CA ARG A 29 -7.29 2.27 7.02
C ARG A 29 -8.34 1.28 6.51
N ASN A 30 -9.49 1.79 6.08
CA ASN A 30 -10.58 0.95 5.59
C ASN A 30 -10.19 0.24 4.29
N LEU A 31 -9.63 0.97 3.33
CA LEU A 31 -9.25 0.42 2.04
C LEU A 31 -8.17 -0.65 2.15
N LEU A 32 -7.15 -0.45 3.00
CA LEU A 32 -6.08 -1.45 3.16
C LEU A 32 -6.57 -2.70 3.93
N ARG A 33 -7.40 -2.54 4.96
CA ARG A 33 -8.07 -3.69 5.59
C ARG A 33 -8.86 -4.49 4.57
N ASP A 34 -9.73 -3.81 3.82
CA ASP A 34 -10.62 -4.46 2.87
C ASP A 34 -9.81 -5.07 1.71
N SER A 35 -8.70 -4.43 1.31
CA SER A 35 -7.75 -4.98 0.32
C SER A 35 -7.13 -6.30 0.78
N VAL A 36 -6.66 -6.37 2.03
CA VAL A 36 -6.11 -7.61 2.60
C VAL A 36 -7.18 -8.71 2.61
N GLU A 37 -8.41 -8.39 3.00
CA GLU A 37 -9.51 -9.35 3.03
C GLU A 37 -9.91 -9.87 1.64
N VAL A 38 -9.98 -8.98 0.63
CA VAL A 38 -10.32 -9.43 -0.73
C VAL A 38 -9.21 -10.25 -1.36
N ILE A 39 -7.94 -10.04 -0.98
CA ILE A 39 -6.84 -10.93 -1.40
C ILE A 39 -7.03 -12.31 -0.74
N ARG A 40 -7.25 -12.36 0.58
CA ARG A 40 -7.47 -13.61 1.33
C ARG A 40 -8.67 -14.41 0.88
N THR A 41 -9.64 -13.78 0.21
CA THR A 41 -10.84 -14.44 -0.32
C THR A 41 -10.85 -14.60 -1.83
N LEU A 42 -9.77 -14.21 -2.52
CA LEU A 42 -9.63 -14.35 -3.97
C LEU A 42 -9.59 -15.84 -4.37
N ARG A 43 -10.61 -16.29 -5.09
CA ARG A 43 -10.67 -17.66 -5.63
C ARG A 43 -10.10 -17.77 -7.04
N PHE A 44 -10.48 -16.86 -7.92
CA PHE A 44 -10.04 -16.83 -9.31
C PHE A 44 -9.79 -15.38 -9.71
N VAL A 45 -8.54 -15.04 -10.02
CA VAL A 45 -8.17 -13.67 -10.43
C VAL A 45 -8.94 -13.23 -11.69
N SER A 46 -9.19 -14.16 -12.62
CA SER A 46 -9.94 -13.89 -13.85
C SER A 46 -11.42 -13.54 -13.64
N LEU A 47 -12.00 -13.91 -12.50
CA LEU A 47 -13.42 -13.67 -12.19
C LEU A 47 -13.62 -12.63 -11.09
N HIS A 48 -12.66 -12.49 -10.18
CA HIS A 48 -12.80 -11.72 -8.94
C HIS A 48 -11.65 -10.74 -8.70
N GLY A 49 -10.69 -10.64 -9.62
CA GLY A 49 -9.51 -9.77 -9.50
C GLY A 49 -9.86 -8.28 -9.45
N ASP A 50 -10.95 -7.83 -10.07
CA ASP A 50 -11.32 -6.41 -10.10
C ASP A 50 -11.45 -5.78 -8.72
N GLY A 51 -12.01 -6.51 -7.74
CA GLY A 51 -12.12 -6.05 -6.37
C GLY A 51 -10.76 -5.86 -5.70
N VAL A 52 -9.87 -6.84 -5.87
CA VAL A 52 -8.48 -6.80 -5.39
C VAL A 52 -7.73 -5.63 -6.00
N PHE A 53 -7.81 -5.48 -7.31
CA PHE A 53 -7.05 -4.45 -8.02
C PHE A 53 -7.55 -3.04 -7.71
N MET A 54 -8.87 -2.85 -7.62
CA MET A 54 -9.47 -1.56 -7.28
C MET A 54 -9.13 -1.14 -5.85
N LEU A 55 -9.39 -2.00 -4.87
CA LEU A 55 -9.15 -1.69 -3.47
C LEU A 55 -7.66 -1.50 -3.20
N GLY A 56 -6.82 -2.44 -3.67
CA GLY A 56 -5.38 -2.39 -3.51
C GLY A 56 -4.75 -1.16 -4.15
N SER A 57 -5.14 -0.82 -5.39
CA SER A 57 -4.64 0.37 -6.08
C SER A 57 -4.99 1.66 -5.34
N ILE A 58 -6.24 1.83 -4.93
CA ILE A 58 -6.66 3.08 -4.25
C ILE A 58 -6.08 3.14 -2.83
N GLY A 59 -6.09 2.03 -2.08
CA GLY A 59 -5.59 1.96 -0.71
C GLY A 59 -4.10 2.26 -0.63
N VAL A 60 -3.28 1.58 -1.44
CA VAL A 60 -1.82 1.79 -1.47
C VAL A 60 -1.47 3.20 -1.96
N GLU A 61 -2.12 3.68 -3.03
CA GLU A 61 -1.91 5.04 -3.53
C GLU A 61 -2.20 6.08 -2.44
N LYS A 62 -3.37 6.00 -1.78
CA LYS A 62 -3.75 6.95 -0.73
C LYS A 62 -2.78 6.89 0.45
N ALA A 63 -2.39 5.70 0.90
CA ALA A 63 -1.45 5.54 2.00
C ALA A 63 -0.11 6.23 1.69
N MET A 64 0.45 5.99 0.50
CA MET A 64 1.70 6.63 0.07
C MET A 64 1.54 8.16 0.00
N LYS A 65 0.45 8.68 -0.59
CA LYS A 65 0.22 10.12 -0.69
C LYS A 65 0.06 10.79 0.68
N VAL A 66 -0.64 10.13 1.60
CA VAL A 66 -0.84 10.64 2.97
C VAL A 66 0.49 10.73 3.71
N MET A 67 1.31 9.67 3.68
CA MET A 67 2.59 9.66 4.38
C MET A 67 3.64 10.54 3.72
N LEU A 68 3.71 10.57 2.39
CA LEU A 68 4.57 11.50 1.65
C LEU A 68 4.14 12.96 1.87
N GLY A 69 2.84 13.24 2.00
CA GLY A 69 2.34 14.57 2.33
C GLY A 69 2.74 15.02 3.73
N CYS A 70 2.74 14.11 4.71
CA CYS A 70 3.27 14.38 6.04
C CYS A 70 4.77 14.70 5.98
N ASN A 71 5.54 13.91 5.24
CA ASN A 71 6.96 14.16 5.02
C ASN A 71 7.24 15.48 4.29
N GLU A 72 6.41 15.87 3.33
CA GLU A 72 6.56 17.14 2.61
C GLU A 72 6.33 18.34 3.52
N ILE A 73 5.38 18.24 4.47
CA ILE A 73 5.19 19.26 5.50
C ILE A 73 6.43 19.38 6.38
N GLU A 74 7.02 18.26 6.79
CA GLU A 74 8.26 18.27 7.57
C GLU A 74 9.41 18.92 6.79
N ALA A 75 9.53 18.63 5.48
CA ALA A 75 10.63 19.11 4.65
C ALA A 75 10.46 20.58 4.19
N SER A 76 9.23 21.00 3.88
CA SER A 76 8.93 22.27 3.20
C SER A 76 8.02 23.22 3.98
N GLY A 77 7.42 22.75 5.07
CA GLY A 77 6.42 23.51 5.84
C GLY A 77 5.06 23.63 5.16
N SER A 78 4.78 22.86 4.09
CA SER A 78 3.52 22.94 3.35
C SER A 78 3.06 21.58 2.82
N TRP A 79 1.74 21.40 2.71
CA TRP A 79 1.17 20.21 2.07
C TRP A 79 1.44 20.23 0.56
N PRO A 80 1.67 19.07 -0.09
CA PRO A 80 1.90 19.01 -1.52
C PRO A 80 0.82 19.72 -2.34
N SER A 81 1.26 20.38 -3.42
CA SER A 81 0.33 21.05 -4.33
C SER A 81 -0.59 20.05 -5.03
N LYS A 82 -1.74 20.53 -5.54
CA LYS A 82 -2.61 19.72 -6.39
C LYS A 82 -1.89 19.18 -7.63
N ALA A 83 -0.97 19.96 -8.19
CA ALA A 83 -0.18 19.53 -9.35
C ALA A 83 0.74 18.35 -8.98
N THR A 84 1.38 18.42 -7.81
CA THR A 84 2.22 17.35 -7.28
C THR A 84 1.42 16.07 -7.04
N LEU A 85 0.27 16.17 -6.37
CA LEU A 85 -0.59 15.00 -6.12
C LEU A 85 -1.13 14.35 -7.40
N ARG A 86 -1.39 15.16 -8.44
CA ARG A 86 -2.05 14.70 -9.68
C ARG A 86 -1.09 14.26 -10.78
N TYR A 87 0.02 14.96 -10.95
CA TYR A 87 0.91 14.78 -12.11
C TYR A 87 2.27 14.25 -11.71
N ASP A 88 2.87 14.80 -10.64
CA ASP A 88 4.20 14.37 -10.23
C ASP A 88 4.14 12.99 -9.57
N TRP A 89 3.22 12.80 -8.60
CA TRP A 89 2.97 11.51 -7.97
C TRP A 89 1.95 10.70 -8.78
N GLY A 90 0.83 11.34 -9.13
CA GLY A 90 -0.21 10.77 -9.99
C GLY A 90 -0.71 9.41 -9.50
N HIS A 91 -0.89 8.46 -10.41
CA HIS A 91 -1.32 7.08 -10.13
C HIS A 91 -0.15 6.09 -10.15
N ASP A 92 1.09 6.60 -10.06
CA ASP A 92 2.29 5.78 -10.19
C ASP A 92 2.76 5.25 -8.83
N ILE A 93 2.15 4.14 -8.41
CA ILE A 93 2.47 3.49 -7.14
C ILE A 93 3.94 3.04 -7.10
N GLN A 94 4.54 2.62 -8.21
CA GLN A 94 5.96 2.23 -8.22
C GLN A 94 6.86 3.44 -7.97
N LYS A 95 6.59 4.57 -8.63
CA LYS A 95 7.29 5.83 -8.35
C LYS A 95 7.08 6.29 -6.90
N MET A 96 5.85 6.25 -6.40
CA MET A 96 5.56 6.64 -5.02
C MET A 96 6.21 5.70 -4.00
N SER A 97 6.36 4.41 -4.30
CA SER A 97 7.12 3.46 -3.47
C SER A 97 8.59 3.88 -3.34
N GLN A 98 9.23 4.27 -4.44
CA GLN A 98 10.60 4.80 -4.41
C GLN A 98 10.72 6.10 -3.59
N LEU A 99 9.76 7.01 -3.76
CA LEU A 99 9.70 8.24 -2.97
C LEU A 99 9.50 7.95 -1.48
N LEU A 100 8.64 6.98 -1.15
CA LEU A 100 8.37 6.57 0.22
C LEU A 100 9.62 5.96 0.86
N ASN A 101 10.32 5.05 0.16
CA ASN A 101 11.57 4.47 0.64
C ASN A 101 12.63 5.56 0.88
N THR A 102 12.76 6.52 -0.04
CA THR A 102 13.66 7.67 0.14
C THR A 102 13.28 8.51 1.37
N ALA A 103 11.98 8.72 1.60
CA ALA A 103 11.49 9.44 2.78
C ALA A 103 11.77 8.66 4.07
N ILE A 104 11.61 7.33 4.04
CA ILE A 104 11.93 6.45 5.17
C ILE A 104 13.42 6.53 5.51
N GLU A 105 14.29 6.32 4.54
CA GLU A 105 15.75 6.37 4.71
C GLU A 105 16.21 7.70 5.34
N ARG A 106 15.68 8.83 4.85
CA ARG A 106 16.00 10.16 5.40
C ARG A 106 15.40 10.40 6.78
N GLY A 107 14.28 9.76 7.09
CA GLY A 107 13.53 9.93 8.32
C GLY A 107 13.94 9.01 9.47
N GLN A 108 14.68 7.94 9.20
CA GLN A 108 15.10 6.94 10.21
C GLN A 108 15.80 7.58 11.40
N ALA A 109 16.78 8.46 11.17
CA ALA A 109 17.57 9.11 12.23
C ALA A 109 16.72 10.00 13.16
N ARG A 110 15.53 10.43 12.73
CA ARG A 110 14.59 11.23 13.54
C ARG A 110 13.60 10.37 14.33
N SER A 111 13.60 9.05 14.11
CA SER A 111 12.66 8.14 14.75
C SER A 111 12.94 8.02 16.24
N THR A 112 11.87 7.88 17.02
CA THR A 112 11.94 7.77 18.48
C THR A 112 12.75 6.55 18.92
N HIS A 113 12.57 5.42 18.22
CA HIS A 113 13.39 4.22 18.37
C HIS A 113 14.01 3.87 17.02
N THR A 114 15.25 4.32 16.78
CA THR A 114 15.93 4.17 15.49
C THR A 114 16.09 2.72 15.06
N GLY A 115 16.60 1.83 15.92
CA GLY A 115 16.78 0.41 15.57
C GLY A 115 15.45 -0.32 15.25
N TYR A 116 14.35 0.11 15.86
CA TYR A 116 13.03 -0.42 15.49
C TYR A 116 12.58 0.13 14.13
N ALA A 117 12.79 1.42 13.84
CA ALA A 117 12.50 1.99 12.53
C ALA A 117 13.36 1.36 11.42
N GLU A 118 14.64 1.06 11.68
CA GLU A 118 15.52 0.32 10.78
C GLU A 118 14.95 -1.07 10.49
N THR A 119 14.55 -1.82 11.52
CA THR A 119 13.92 -3.15 11.35
C THR A 119 12.68 -3.10 10.45
N LEU A 120 11.83 -2.08 10.61
CA LEU A 120 10.63 -1.91 9.79
C LEU A 120 10.97 -1.52 8.34
N ALA A 121 11.98 -0.67 8.15
CA ALA A 121 12.45 -0.27 6.84
C ALA A 121 13.08 -1.45 6.08
N ASP A 122 13.90 -2.25 6.77
CA ASP A 122 14.52 -3.47 6.24
C ASP A 122 13.46 -4.51 5.86
N ARG A 123 12.37 -4.62 6.62
CA ARG A 123 11.25 -5.49 6.27
C ARG A 123 10.57 -5.07 4.96
N ILE A 124 10.39 -3.75 4.74
CA ILE A 124 9.84 -3.25 3.48
C ILE A 124 10.81 -3.48 2.32
N SER A 125 12.08 -3.10 2.49
CA SER A 125 13.09 -3.15 1.42
C SER A 125 13.52 -4.57 1.06
N GLY A 126 13.44 -5.50 2.02
CA GLY A 126 13.76 -6.90 1.82
C GLY A 126 12.67 -7.70 1.10
N SER A 127 11.43 -7.21 1.01
CA SER A 127 10.36 -7.92 0.31
C SER A 127 10.57 -7.92 -1.20
N THR A 128 10.62 -9.11 -1.78
CA THR A 128 10.67 -9.30 -3.24
C THR A 128 9.28 -9.36 -3.87
N THR A 129 8.23 -9.56 -3.07
CA THR A 129 6.83 -9.64 -3.54
C THR A 129 6.18 -8.26 -3.65
N LEU A 130 6.46 -7.33 -2.71
CA LEU A 130 5.86 -5.99 -2.71
C LEU A 130 6.08 -5.21 -4.03
N PRO A 131 7.26 -5.21 -4.66
CA PRO A 131 7.44 -4.54 -5.95
C PRO A 131 6.51 -5.05 -7.05
N LEU A 132 6.24 -6.37 -7.09
CA LEU A 132 5.34 -7.00 -8.07
C LEU A 132 3.88 -6.67 -7.76
N LEU A 133 3.51 -6.70 -6.48
CA LEU A 133 2.18 -6.33 -6.04
C LEU A 133 1.86 -4.86 -6.36
N PHE A 134 2.82 -3.95 -6.11
CA PHE A 134 2.71 -2.54 -6.47
C PHE A 134 2.70 -2.30 -7.97
N ALA A 135 3.44 -3.08 -8.76
CA ALA A 135 3.34 -3.03 -10.21
C ALA A 135 1.94 -3.41 -10.71
N THR A 136 1.35 -4.46 -10.13
CA THR A 136 -0.03 -4.90 -10.41
C THR A 136 -1.04 -3.78 -10.13
N PHE A 137 -0.96 -3.18 -8.95
CA PHE A 137 -1.84 -2.08 -8.56
C PHE A 137 -1.62 -0.80 -9.39
N ALA A 138 -0.36 -0.46 -9.71
CA ALA A 138 -0.04 0.66 -10.58
C ALA A 138 -0.64 0.46 -11.98
N ARG A 139 -0.54 -0.77 -12.50
CA ARG A 139 -1.09 -1.14 -13.81
C ARG A 139 -2.59 -0.92 -13.85
N TYR A 140 -3.32 -1.41 -12.84
CA TYR A 140 -4.77 -1.20 -12.74
C TYR A 140 -5.15 0.29 -12.68
N GLY A 141 -4.48 1.05 -11.80
CA GLY A 141 -4.78 2.47 -11.57
C GLY A 141 -4.49 3.39 -12.76
N LYS A 142 -3.40 3.15 -13.50
CA LYS A 142 -3.00 3.98 -14.66
C LYS A 142 -3.90 3.78 -15.86
N SER A 143 -4.19 2.53 -16.23
CA SER A 143 -4.87 2.21 -17.49
C SER A 143 -5.53 0.84 -17.54
N GLY A 144 -5.18 -0.07 -16.63
CA GLY A 144 -5.69 -1.43 -16.61
C GLY A 144 -7.20 -1.54 -16.41
N ARG A 145 -7.83 -0.64 -15.64
CA ARG A 145 -9.28 -0.63 -15.40
C ARG A 145 -10.14 -0.44 -16.66
N PHE A 146 -9.54 0.04 -17.76
CA PHE A 146 -10.20 0.20 -19.05
C PHE A 146 -9.51 -0.61 -20.15
N HIS A 147 -8.66 -1.58 -19.81
CA HIS A 147 -7.88 -2.34 -20.77
C HIS A 147 -8.76 -3.00 -21.86
N HIS A 148 -9.74 -3.81 -21.44
CA HIS A 148 -10.66 -4.45 -22.37
C HIS A 148 -11.57 -3.45 -23.10
N LEU A 149 -11.96 -2.34 -22.46
CA LEU A 149 -12.72 -1.28 -23.13
C LEU A 149 -11.88 -0.57 -24.21
N GLY A 150 -10.57 -0.44 -24.00
CA GLY A 150 -9.62 0.03 -24.99
C GLY A 150 -9.56 -0.91 -26.21
N ILE A 151 -9.41 -2.22 -25.96
CA ILE A 151 -9.44 -3.24 -27.03
C ILE A 151 -10.77 -3.19 -27.80
N LEU A 152 -11.90 -3.08 -27.10
CA LEU A 152 -13.22 -2.96 -27.74
C LEU A 152 -13.33 -1.70 -28.60
N ALA A 153 -12.67 -0.60 -28.21
CA ALA A 153 -12.72 0.67 -28.92
C ALA A 153 -11.80 0.70 -30.15
N THR A 154 -10.64 0.05 -30.11
CA THR A 154 -9.62 0.14 -31.17
C THR A 154 -9.49 -1.13 -32.02
N ASN A 155 -10.00 -2.28 -31.54
CA ASN A 155 -9.72 -3.60 -32.09
C ASN A 155 -8.20 -3.94 -32.15
N GLU A 156 -7.41 -3.29 -31.30
CA GLU A 156 -5.99 -3.58 -31.12
C GLU A 156 -5.80 -4.32 -29.78
N PRO A 157 -4.80 -5.22 -29.66
CA PRO A 157 -4.57 -6.02 -28.45
C PRO A 157 -4.26 -5.22 -27.16
N GLY A 158 -4.22 -3.89 -27.22
CA GLY A 158 -3.72 -3.01 -26.17
C GLY A 158 -2.19 -3.00 -26.15
N SER A 159 -1.58 -1.85 -25.87
CA SER A 159 -0.11 -1.70 -25.87
C SER A 159 0.57 -2.37 -24.67
N ASP A 160 -0.20 -2.73 -23.65
CA ASP A 160 0.28 -3.15 -22.35
C ASP A 160 -0.56 -4.34 -21.85
N GLU A 161 0.08 -5.26 -21.14
CA GLU A 161 -0.49 -6.44 -20.48
C GLU A 161 -1.67 -6.11 -19.53
N SER A 162 -2.56 -7.07 -19.31
CA SER A 162 -3.70 -6.93 -18.40
C SER A 162 -3.25 -6.92 -16.93
N PRO A 163 -4.02 -6.31 -16.00
CA PRO A 163 -3.75 -6.42 -14.56
C PRO A 163 -3.66 -7.87 -14.05
N SER A 164 -4.41 -8.79 -14.64
CA SER A 164 -4.37 -10.22 -14.29
C SER A 164 -3.02 -10.87 -14.61
N GLU A 165 -2.39 -10.52 -15.74
CA GLU A 165 -1.04 -11.02 -16.08
C GLU A 165 0.02 -10.50 -15.09
N TYR A 166 -0.16 -9.29 -14.55
CA TYR A 166 0.70 -8.80 -13.47
C TYR A 166 0.48 -9.57 -12.16
N TRP A 167 -0.75 -9.92 -11.85
CA TRP A 167 -1.07 -10.74 -10.68
C TRP A 167 -0.49 -12.16 -10.79
N GLU A 168 -0.56 -12.78 -11.97
CA GLU A 168 0.06 -14.09 -12.23
C GLU A 168 1.57 -14.08 -11.96
N ARG A 169 2.25 -12.95 -12.19
CA ARG A 169 3.67 -12.79 -11.81
C ARG A 169 3.87 -12.76 -10.30
N VAL A 170 2.96 -12.15 -9.55
CA VAL A 170 2.99 -12.17 -8.08
C VAL A 170 2.85 -13.62 -7.59
N GLU A 171 1.83 -14.34 -8.08
CA GLU A 171 1.60 -15.74 -7.72
C GLU A 171 2.80 -16.62 -8.10
N PHE A 172 3.31 -16.50 -9.32
CA PHE A 172 4.48 -17.24 -9.79
C PHE A 172 5.71 -16.96 -8.93
N HIS A 173 5.95 -15.70 -8.59
CA HIS A 173 7.08 -15.30 -7.75
C HIS A 173 7.00 -15.91 -6.35
N VAL A 174 5.83 -15.82 -5.70
CA VAL A 174 5.62 -16.42 -4.37
C VAL A 174 5.82 -17.92 -4.41
N ARG A 175 5.25 -18.63 -5.40
CA ARG A 175 5.46 -20.07 -5.59
C ARG A 175 6.93 -20.45 -5.79
N SER A 176 7.68 -19.58 -6.46
CA SER A 176 9.10 -19.82 -6.77
C SER A 176 10.05 -19.52 -5.61
N THR A 177 9.60 -18.74 -4.62
CA THR A 177 10.45 -18.24 -3.52
C THR A 177 10.06 -18.82 -2.17
N GLU A 178 8.84 -19.32 -2.01
CA GLU A 178 8.34 -19.93 -0.78
C GLU A 178 8.39 -21.46 -0.87
N PRO A 179 9.26 -22.14 -0.09
CA PRO A 179 9.40 -23.59 -0.15
C PRO A 179 8.09 -24.34 0.11
N GLU A 180 7.23 -23.81 0.98
CA GLU A 180 5.92 -24.40 1.32
C GLU A 180 4.89 -24.31 0.18
N LEU A 181 5.16 -23.48 -0.83
CA LEU A 181 4.30 -23.24 -2.00
C LEU A 181 4.95 -23.67 -3.31
N ALA A 182 6.12 -24.34 -3.25
CA ALA A 182 6.87 -24.73 -4.45
C ALA A 182 6.18 -25.84 -5.26
N GLU A 183 5.47 -26.75 -4.58
CA GLU A 183 4.79 -27.87 -5.22
C GLU A 183 3.27 -27.64 -5.25
N VAL A 184 2.73 -27.50 -6.46
CA VAL A 184 1.28 -27.42 -6.70
C VAL A 184 0.69 -28.84 -6.60
N PRO A 185 -0.28 -29.09 -5.71
CA PRO A 185 -0.93 -30.40 -5.62
C PRO A 185 -1.61 -30.79 -6.93
N TYR A 186 -1.46 -32.05 -7.33
CA TYR A 186 -2.04 -32.59 -8.57
C TYR A 186 -2.93 -33.80 -8.28
N GLY A 187 -4.14 -33.82 -8.87
CA GLY A 187 -5.08 -34.93 -8.75
C GLY A 187 -5.90 -34.96 -7.46
N ASP A 188 -5.70 -34.00 -6.55
CA ASP A 188 -6.46 -33.83 -5.32
C ASP A 188 -7.02 -32.40 -5.24
N ASN A 189 -8.33 -32.27 -5.42
CA ASN A 189 -9.01 -30.98 -5.41
C ASN A 189 -9.00 -30.32 -4.02
N GLN A 190 -9.08 -31.11 -2.94
CA GLN A 190 -9.07 -30.54 -1.59
C GLN A 190 -7.68 -29.98 -1.28
N ALA A 191 -6.63 -30.73 -1.62
CA ALA A 191 -5.26 -30.26 -1.43
C ALA A 191 -4.96 -29.01 -2.27
N LEU A 192 -5.51 -28.93 -3.50
CA LEU A 192 -5.39 -27.75 -4.35
C LEU A 192 -6.11 -26.53 -3.73
N ASP A 193 -7.33 -26.71 -3.21
CA ASP A 193 -8.07 -25.64 -2.54
C ASP A 193 -7.31 -25.10 -1.32
N GLU A 194 -6.75 -25.98 -0.49
CA GLU A 194 -5.92 -25.63 0.66
C GLU A 194 -4.63 -24.92 0.25
N TYR A 195 -4.00 -25.35 -0.84
CA TYR A 195 -2.82 -24.71 -1.40
C TYR A 195 -3.12 -23.28 -1.87
N GLU A 196 -4.22 -23.07 -2.60
CA GLU A 196 -4.62 -21.73 -3.06
C GLU A 196 -4.98 -20.82 -1.89
N VAL A 197 -5.41 -21.36 -0.73
CA VAL A 197 -5.57 -20.60 0.52
C VAL A 197 -4.24 -20.07 1.02
N ARG A 198 -3.25 -20.95 1.15
CA ARG A 198 -1.93 -20.54 1.65
C ARG A 198 -1.26 -19.52 0.73
N LEU A 199 -1.39 -19.68 -0.59
CA LEU A 199 -0.83 -18.75 -1.57
C LEU A 199 -1.40 -17.33 -1.40
N ARG A 200 -2.72 -17.19 -1.35
CA ARG A 200 -3.35 -15.87 -1.22
C ARG A 200 -3.15 -15.26 0.17
N ASP A 201 -3.14 -16.08 1.22
CA ASP A 201 -2.80 -15.62 2.57
C ASP A 201 -1.37 -15.07 2.61
N ARG A 202 -0.41 -15.75 1.97
CA ARG A 202 0.97 -15.30 1.87
C ARG A 202 1.10 -13.95 1.16
N ILE A 203 0.37 -13.76 0.05
CA ILE A 203 0.35 -12.48 -0.69
C ILE A 203 -0.34 -11.38 0.14
N ALA A 204 -1.43 -11.69 0.83
CA ALA A 204 -2.12 -10.76 1.70
C ALA A 204 -1.25 -10.30 2.88
N ASP A 205 -0.49 -11.23 3.46
CA ASP A 205 0.43 -10.97 4.57
C ASP A 205 1.56 -10.01 4.17
N GLU A 206 2.03 -10.03 2.92
CA GLU A 206 2.99 -9.04 2.39
C GLU A 206 2.39 -7.62 2.41
N LEU A 207 1.17 -7.46 1.91
CA LEU A 207 0.49 -6.16 1.89
C LEU A 207 0.21 -5.66 3.33
N GLU A 208 -0.25 -6.56 4.19
CA GLU A 208 -0.52 -6.25 5.60
C GLU A 208 0.77 -5.88 6.35
N ALA A 209 1.87 -6.60 6.09
CA ALA A 209 3.20 -6.30 6.62
C ALA A 209 3.68 -4.92 6.20
N TRP A 210 3.54 -4.57 4.92
CA TRP A 210 3.90 -3.24 4.42
C TRP A 210 3.09 -2.15 5.10
N TRP A 211 1.76 -2.33 5.17
CA TRP A 211 0.87 -1.38 5.85
C TRP A 211 1.25 -1.21 7.32
N TYR A 212 1.53 -2.32 8.01
CA TYR A 212 2.05 -2.32 9.37
C TYR A 212 3.33 -1.47 9.52
N CYS A 213 4.31 -1.74 8.67
CA CYS A 213 5.59 -1.04 8.72
C CYS A 213 5.43 0.45 8.46
N VAL A 214 4.66 0.85 7.46
CA VAL A 214 4.42 2.25 7.13
C VAL A 214 3.77 3.02 8.29
N HIS A 215 2.73 2.45 8.92
CA HIS A 215 2.09 3.13 10.04
C HIS A 215 3.02 3.23 11.25
N ARG A 216 3.79 2.16 11.56
CA ARG A 216 4.72 2.19 12.70
C ARG A 216 5.87 3.16 12.46
N LEU A 217 6.39 3.26 11.23
CA LEU A 217 7.36 4.29 10.84
C LEU A 217 6.77 5.69 11.05
N GLY A 218 5.50 5.90 10.69
CA GLY A 218 4.74 7.09 11.04
C GLY A 218 4.75 7.38 12.54
N VAL A 219 4.26 6.44 13.35
CA VAL A 219 4.23 6.54 14.82
C VAL A 219 5.59 6.84 15.44
N GLN A 220 6.67 6.31 14.86
CA GLN A 220 8.03 6.59 15.33
C GLN A 220 8.50 8.02 15.04
N GLY A 221 7.83 8.75 14.13
CA GLY A 221 8.18 10.10 13.71
C GLY A 221 9.03 10.15 12.44
N CYS A 222 9.14 9.05 11.69
CA CYS A 222 9.95 8.98 10.47
C CYS A 222 9.52 10.05 9.45
N PHE A 223 8.22 10.30 9.35
CA PHE A 223 7.59 11.29 8.46
C PHE A 223 7.21 12.61 9.18
N GLY A 224 7.94 12.98 10.24
CA GLY A 224 7.74 14.22 10.99
C GLY A 224 6.60 14.18 12.02
N ASP A 225 6.34 15.31 12.67
CA ASP A 225 5.39 15.43 13.78
C ASP A 225 3.94 15.15 13.36
N LEU A 226 3.55 15.59 12.16
CA LEU A 226 2.25 15.25 11.60
C LEU A 226 2.17 13.74 11.28
N GLY A 227 3.23 13.16 10.73
CA GLY A 227 3.34 11.73 10.45
C GLY A 227 3.17 10.87 11.71
N ARG A 228 3.64 11.35 12.87
CA ARG A 228 3.43 10.70 14.18
C ARG A 228 1.96 10.56 14.53
N LYS A 229 1.16 11.58 14.25
CA LYS A 229 -0.30 11.56 14.52
C LYS A 229 -1.02 10.68 13.52
N ILE A 230 -0.74 10.89 12.23
CA ILE A 230 -1.39 10.17 11.13
C ILE A 230 -1.03 8.68 11.11
N GLY A 231 0.17 8.30 11.55
CA GLY A 231 0.58 6.90 11.68
C GLY A 231 -0.34 6.08 12.59
N TRP A 232 -1.02 6.70 13.58
CA TRP A 232 -2.04 6.01 14.38
C TRP A 232 -3.37 5.88 13.66
N GLU A 233 -3.72 6.85 12.83
CA GLU A 233 -5.02 6.90 12.15
C GLU A 233 -5.12 5.90 10.99
N ILE A 234 -4.01 5.62 10.32
CA ILE A 234 -4.02 4.73 9.16
C ILE A 234 -4.05 3.24 9.53
N TRP A 235 -3.87 2.84 10.79
CA TRP A 235 -3.94 1.44 11.24
C TRP A 235 -5.26 1.12 11.92
N GLU A 236 -5.75 -0.11 11.79
CA GLU A 236 -6.99 -0.54 12.43
C GLU A 236 -6.81 -0.75 13.96
N PRO A 237 -7.57 -0.05 14.81
CA PRO A 237 -7.50 -0.23 16.26
C PRO A 237 -7.78 -1.68 16.67
N GLY A 238 -6.86 -2.27 17.44
CA GLY A 238 -6.97 -3.65 17.91
C GLY A 238 -6.55 -4.70 16.89
N ARG A 239 -6.21 -4.32 15.65
CA ARG A 239 -5.65 -5.25 14.67
C ARG A 239 -4.23 -5.66 15.10
N PRO A 240 -3.92 -6.97 15.17
CA PRO A 240 -2.63 -7.46 15.64
C PRO A 240 -1.49 -7.11 14.67
N GLU A 241 -0.27 -7.04 15.19
CA GLU A 241 0.92 -6.96 14.34
C GLU A 241 0.99 -8.20 13.44
N PRO A 242 1.17 -8.04 12.11
CA PRO A 242 1.28 -9.16 11.20
C PRO A 242 2.54 -9.97 11.52
N PRO A 243 2.46 -11.32 11.37
CA PRO A 243 3.58 -12.20 11.67
C PRO A 243 4.82 -11.77 10.91
N ILE A 244 6.01 -11.91 11.51
CA ILE A 244 7.27 -11.66 10.80
C ILE A 244 7.41 -12.71 9.72
N VAL A 245 7.17 -12.30 8.49
CA VAL A 245 7.50 -13.08 7.31
C VAL A 245 9.02 -13.18 7.25
N ARG A 246 9.56 -14.41 7.38
CA ARG A 246 10.98 -14.65 7.15
C ARG A 246 11.17 -14.89 5.66
N ASN A 247 11.94 -14.02 5.01
CA ASN A 247 12.46 -14.25 3.67
C ASN A 247 13.57 -15.32 3.69
#